data_AF-A0A5C7HHY7-F1
#
_entry.id   AF-A0A5C7HHY7-F1
#
_cell.length_a   1.000
_cell.length_b   1.000
_cell.length_c   1.000
_cell.angle_alpha   90.00
_cell.angle_beta   90.00
_cell.angle_gamma   90.00
#
_symmetry.space_group_name_H-M   'P 1'
#
loop_
_entity.id
_entity.type
_entity.pdbx_description
1 polymer ?
#
loop_
_entity_poly.entity_id
_entity_poly.type
_entity_poly.pdbx_seq_one_letter_code
_entity_poly.pdbx_strand_id
1 'polypeptide(L)'
;MKSKSLPHFPGFEEWQYAQSLRIEDENGKYWVFRLSIRRRGYKKPVLSAGWLRFVKTNNLQIGDQVHFLKEQDTTTGRFKYKIKLAKQVKLFGAVIGFVPLTPR
;
A
#
# COMPACT_ATOMS: atom_id res chain seq x y z
N MET A 1 -0.27 0.45 23.18
CA MET A 1 0.74 0.29 22.10
C MET A 1 0.29 1.01 20.84
N LYS A 2 1.12 1.91 20.29
CA LYS A 2 0.87 2.56 18.99
C LYS A 2 1.34 1.63 17.87
N SER A 3 0.68 1.67 16.71
CA SER A 3 1.06 0.82 15.58
C SER A 3 2.34 1.30 14.93
N LYS A 4 3.31 0.38 14.70
CA LYS A 4 4.57 0.71 14.01
C LYS A 4 4.34 1.23 12.59
N SER A 5 3.30 0.74 11.92
CA SER A 5 2.99 1.12 10.53
C SER A 5 2.14 2.38 10.42
N LEU A 6 1.42 2.78 11.47
CA LEU A 6 0.47 3.89 11.41
C LEU A 6 1.11 5.26 11.06
N PRO A 7 2.33 5.61 11.52
CA PRO A 7 3.00 6.85 11.12
C PRO A 7 3.27 6.98 9.61
N HIS A 8 3.27 5.86 8.88
CA HIS A 8 3.49 5.81 7.44
C HIS A 8 2.21 5.98 6.62
N PHE A 9 1.04 6.14 7.27
CA PHE A 9 -0.24 6.43 6.61
C PHE A 9 -0.69 7.87 6.90
N PRO A 10 -1.72 8.38 6.21
CA PRO A 10 -2.31 9.65 6.58
C PRO A 10 -2.88 9.57 8.00
N GLY A 11 -2.83 10.69 8.71
CA GLY A 11 -3.44 10.81 10.03
C GLY A 11 -4.93 10.52 9.99
N PHE A 12 -5.49 10.18 11.14
CA PHE A 12 -6.93 10.08 11.35
C PHE A 12 -7.34 11.18 12.30
N GLU A 13 -8.40 11.91 11.96
CA GLU A 13 -9.02 12.86 12.86
C GLU A 13 -9.75 12.15 14.01
N GLU A 14 -10.11 12.91 15.05
CA GLU A 14 -10.92 12.38 16.14
C GLU A 14 -12.24 11.82 15.59
N TRP A 15 -12.62 10.64 16.05
CA TRP A 15 -13.82 9.92 15.62
C TRP A 15 -13.85 9.44 14.15
N GLN A 16 -12.79 9.69 13.38
CA GLN A 16 -12.58 9.10 12.07
C GLN A 16 -11.83 7.77 12.17
N TYR A 17 -12.41 6.71 11.61
CA TYR A 17 -11.81 5.35 11.65
C TYR A 17 -11.60 4.74 10.27
N ALA A 18 -12.00 5.46 9.22
CA ALA A 18 -11.76 5.07 7.84
C ALA A 18 -11.64 6.32 6.95
N GLN A 19 -10.81 6.22 5.92
CA GLN A 19 -10.64 7.26 4.90
C GLN A 19 -10.22 6.63 3.56
N SER A 20 -10.36 7.38 2.48
CA SER A 20 -9.85 6.99 1.16
C SER A 20 -8.37 7.34 1.06
N LEU A 21 -7.55 6.34 0.74
CA LEU A 21 -6.13 6.48 0.46
C LEU A 21 -5.91 6.38 -1.05
N ARG A 22 -5.54 7.50 -1.67
CA ARG A 22 -5.19 7.58 -3.09
C ARG A 22 -3.68 7.38 -3.25
N ILE A 23 -3.29 6.44 -4.10
CA ILE A 23 -1.89 6.01 -4.28
C ILE A 23 -1.59 5.89 -5.77
N GLU A 24 -0.46 6.42 -6.20
CA GLU A 24 -0.01 6.40 -7.59
C GLU A 24 0.94 5.23 -7.84
N ASP A 25 0.75 4.50 -8.95
CA ASP A 25 1.71 3.48 -9.38
C ASP A 25 2.78 4.05 -10.32
N GLU A 26 3.73 3.20 -10.72
CA GLU A 26 4.85 3.62 -11.57
C GLU A 26 4.43 4.03 -13.00
N ASN A 27 3.18 3.78 -13.40
CA ASN A 27 2.60 4.24 -14.67
C ASN A 27 1.81 5.56 -14.52
N GLY A 28 1.82 6.19 -13.34
CA GLY A 28 0.99 7.36 -13.05
C GLY A 28 -0.49 7.03 -12.85
N LYS A 29 -0.88 5.74 -12.79
CA LYS A 29 -2.25 5.34 -12.54
C LYS A 29 -2.54 5.38 -11.05
N TYR A 30 -3.71 5.94 -10.72
CA TYR A 30 -4.16 6.04 -9.34
C TYR A 30 -5.01 4.83 -8.92
N TRP A 31 -4.66 4.29 -7.76
CA TRP A 31 -5.42 3.30 -7.01
C TRP A 31 -6.03 3.97 -5.77
N VAL A 32 -7.28 3.66 -5.49
CA VAL A 32 -7.99 4.16 -4.31
C VAL A 32 -8.35 2.99 -3.41
N PHE A 33 -7.86 3.03 -2.18
CA PHE A 33 -8.13 2.04 -1.16
C PHE A 33 -8.90 2.64 0.01
N ARG A 34 -9.81 1.88 0.60
CA ARG A 34 -10.34 2.23 1.93
C ARG A 34 -9.33 1.83 2.99
N LEU A 35 -8.67 2.81 3.59
CA LEU A 35 -7.80 2.65 4.75
C LEU A 35 -8.63 2.81 6.02
N SER A 36 -8.58 1.84 6.92
CA SER A 36 -9.31 1.88 8.20
C SER A 36 -8.43 1.49 9.38
N ILE A 37 -8.80 1.96 10.57
CA ILE A 37 -8.17 1.59 11.84
C ILE A 37 -9.22 1.04 12.80
N ARG A 38 -8.80 0.17 13.72
CA ARG A 38 -9.70 -0.36 14.76
C ARG A 38 -10.24 0.78 15.64
N ARG A 39 -11.53 0.71 15.98
CA ARG A 39 -12.17 1.68 16.88
C ARG A 39 -11.60 1.59 18.29
N ARG A 40 -11.55 0.37 18.83
CA ARG A 40 -11.05 0.03 20.16
C ARG A 40 -9.71 -0.69 20.09
N GLY A 41 -8.89 -0.53 21.12
CA GLY A 41 -7.58 -1.19 21.24
C GLY A 41 -6.53 -0.68 20.25
N TYR A 42 -5.59 -1.55 19.88
CA TYR A 42 -4.49 -1.22 18.98
C TYR A 42 -4.99 -0.78 17.60
N LYS A 43 -4.58 0.43 17.17
CA LYS A 43 -4.97 1.05 15.90
C LYS A 43 -4.28 0.40 14.69
N LYS A 44 -4.59 -0.87 14.42
CA LYS A 44 -4.07 -1.61 13.25
C LYS A 44 -4.66 -1.02 11.97
N PRO A 45 -3.84 -0.50 11.04
CA PRO A 45 -4.32 -0.08 9.73
C PRO A 45 -4.68 -1.28 8.86
N VAL A 46 -5.75 -1.15 8.07
CA VAL A 46 -6.24 -2.16 7.12
C VAL A 46 -6.65 -1.48 5.82
N LEU A 47 -6.10 -1.94 4.70
CA LEU A 47 -6.59 -1.63 3.35
C LEU A 47 -7.67 -2.65 2.99
N SER A 48 -8.86 -2.18 2.64
CA SER A 48 -10.04 -3.02 2.45
C SER A 48 -10.62 -2.85 1.04
N ALA A 49 -11.61 -1.98 0.86
CA ALA A 49 -12.19 -1.71 -0.46
C ALA A 49 -11.11 -1.26 -1.46
N GLY A 50 -11.21 -1.72 -2.70
CA GLY A 50 -10.23 -1.48 -3.76
C GLY A 50 -9.08 -2.50 -3.81
N TRP A 51 -8.72 -3.13 -2.69
CA TRP A 51 -7.58 -4.06 -2.61
C TRP A 51 -7.74 -5.28 -3.52
N LEU A 52 -8.89 -5.96 -3.47
CA LEU A 52 -9.11 -7.16 -4.29
C LEU A 52 -9.05 -6.85 -5.79
N ARG A 53 -9.59 -5.71 -6.23
CA ARG A 53 -9.51 -5.26 -7.62
C ARG A 53 -8.05 -5.03 -8.02
N PHE A 54 -7.28 -4.34 -7.18
CA PHE A 54 -5.85 -4.11 -7.39
C PHE A 54 -5.06 -5.42 -7.54
N VAL A 55 -5.28 -6.39 -6.64
CA VAL A 55 -4.65 -7.71 -6.68
C VAL A 55 -4.94 -8.42 -7.99
N LYS A 56 -6.22 -8.47 -8.41
CA LYS A 56 -6.63 -9.13 -9.65
C LYS A 56 -6.05 -8.45 -10.89
N THR A 57 -6.10 -7.11 -10.96
CA THR A 57 -5.59 -6.37 -12.13
C THR A 57 -4.08 -6.52 -12.31
N ASN A 58 -3.31 -6.59 -11.22
CA ASN A 58 -1.86 -6.76 -11.27
C ASN A 58 -1.41 -8.23 -11.16
N ASN A 59 -2.37 -9.15 -11.28
CA ASN A 59 -2.18 -10.60 -11.21
C ASN A 59 -1.31 -11.03 -10.01
N LEU A 60 -1.49 -10.41 -8.85
CA LEU A 60 -0.67 -10.64 -7.66
C LEU A 60 -1.00 -11.99 -7.02
N GLN A 61 0.05 -12.69 -6.60
CA GLN A 61 -0.04 -13.99 -5.95
C GLN A 61 0.55 -13.94 -4.54
N ILE A 62 0.26 -14.96 -3.74
CA ILE A 62 0.87 -15.12 -2.42
C ILE A 62 2.39 -15.21 -2.59
N GLY A 63 3.11 -14.34 -1.89
CA GLY A 63 4.56 -14.24 -1.95
C GLY A 63 5.07 -13.05 -2.76
N ASP A 64 4.25 -12.47 -3.65
CA ASP A 64 4.57 -11.20 -4.29
C ASP A 64 4.66 -10.07 -3.26
N GLN A 65 5.49 -9.07 -3.55
CA GLN A 65 5.67 -7.91 -2.69
C GLN A 65 4.90 -6.70 -3.20
N VAL A 66 4.31 -5.97 -2.25
CA VAL A 66 3.64 -4.70 -2.47
C VAL A 66 4.28 -3.66 -1.56
N HIS A 67 5.00 -2.72 -2.15
CA HIS A 67 5.72 -1.67 -1.44
C HIS A 67 4.91 -0.38 -1.46
N PHE A 68 4.58 0.15 -0.29
CA PHE A 68 3.92 1.44 -0.13
C PHE A 68 4.97 2.48 0.29
N LEU A 69 5.09 3.55 -0.49
CA LEU A 69 6.03 4.63 -0.23
C LEU A 69 5.26 5.89 0.15
N LYS A 70 5.78 6.62 1.14
CA LYS A 70 5.30 7.94 1.55
C LYS A 70 6.40 8.94 1.21
N GLU A 71 6.14 9.76 0.20
CA GLU A 71 7.07 10.77 -0.30
C GLU A 71 6.56 12.16 0.09
N GLN A 72 7.44 13.05 0.53
CA GLN A 72 7.07 14.44 0.76
C GLN A 72 7.32 15.24 -0.53
N ASP A 73 6.29 15.90 -1.02
CA ASP A 73 6.40 16.85 -2.12
C ASP A 73 7.14 18.09 -1.61
N THR A 74 8.31 18.37 -2.19
CA THR A 74 9.21 19.44 -1.76
C THR A 74 8.64 20.83 -1.98
N THR A 75 7.73 20.99 -2.95
CA THR A 75 7.14 22.28 -3.31
C THR A 75 5.94 22.61 -2.41
N THR A 76 5.09 21.63 -2.14
CA THR A 76 3.83 21.84 -1.39
C THR A 76 3.93 21.42 0.08
N GLY A 77 5.00 20.71 0.47
CA GLY A 77 5.17 20.12 1.79
C GLY A 77 4.22 18.94 2.08
N ARG A 78 3.32 18.59 1.16
CA ARG A 78 2.31 17.54 1.33
C ARG A 78 2.87 16.16 1.05
N PHE A 79 2.36 15.15 1.73
CA PHE A 79 2.73 13.76 1.45
C PHE A 79 1.95 13.20 0.26
N LYS A 80 2.68 12.56 -0.67
CA LYS A 80 2.17 11.71 -1.74
C LYS A 80 2.45 10.25 -1.41
N TYR A 81 1.60 9.36 -1.91
CA TYR A 81 1.74 7.93 -1.71
C TYR A 81 1.98 7.25 -3.05
N LYS A 82 3.00 6.39 -3.10
CA LYS A 82 3.29 5.55 -4.26
C LYS A 82 3.19 4.06 -3.93
N ILE A 83 2.91 3.26 -4.94
CA ILE A 83 2.88 1.80 -4.85
C ILE A 83 3.81 1.19 -5.88
N LYS A 84 4.63 0.25 -5.44
CA LYS A 84 5.51 -0.54 -6.30
C LYS A 84 5.28 -2.02 -6.07
N LEU A 85 5.43 -2.80 -7.12
CA LEU A 85 5.18 -4.23 -7.11
C LEU A 85 6.44 -4.99 -7.46
N ALA A 86 6.66 -6.13 -6.81
CA ALA A 86 7.72 -7.06 -7.21
C ALA A 86 7.21 -8.50 -7.17
N LYS A 87 7.44 -9.23 -8.27
CA LYS A 87 7.07 -10.65 -8.41
C LYS A 87 8.08 -11.52 -7.71
N GLN A 88 7.58 -12.48 -6.94
CA GLN A 88 8.45 -13.50 -6.36
C GLN A 88 8.97 -14.42 -7.46
N VAL A 89 10.28 -14.67 -7.46
CA VAL A 89 10.91 -15.65 -8.36
C VAL A 89 11.29 -16.88 -7.55
N LYS A 90 10.87 -18.05 -8.05
CA LYS A 90 11.20 -19.34 -7.47
C LYS A 90 11.96 -20.20 -8.47
N LEU A 91 12.97 -20.92 -7.96
CA LEU A 91 13.69 -21.97 -8.67
C LEU A 91 13.62 -23.23 -7.81
N PHE A 92 13.07 -24.31 -8.36
CA PHE A 92 12.84 -25.58 -7.64
C PHE A 92 12.10 -25.40 -6.30
N GLY A 93 11.08 -24.53 -6.27
CA GLY A 93 10.30 -24.24 -5.07
C GLY A 93 10.96 -23.29 -4.06
N ALA A 94 12.27 -23.06 -4.16
CA ALA A 94 13.00 -22.12 -3.34
C ALA A 94 12.87 -20.69 -3.89
N VAL A 95 12.72 -19.70 -2.99
CA VAL A 95 12.67 -18.28 -3.35
C VAL A 95 14.08 -17.79 -3.65
N ILE A 96 14.33 -17.36 -4.88
CA ILE A 96 15.66 -16.88 -5.31
C ILE A 96 15.74 -15.37 -5.49
N GLY A 97 14.60 -14.67 -5.46
CA GLY A 97 14.60 -13.21 -5.55
C GLY A 97 13.23 -12.62 -5.83
N PHE A 98 13.24 -11.32 -6.14
CA PHE A 98 12.07 -10.54 -6.48
C PHE A 98 12.39 -9.66 -7.70
N VAL A 99 11.50 -9.66 -8.69
CA VAL A 99 11.65 -8.85 -9.92
C VAL A 99 10.62 -7.71 -9.88
N PRO A 100 11.05 -6.44 -9.93
CA PRO A 100 10.13 -5.31 -10.03
C PRO A 100 9.18 -5.47 -11.23
N LEU A 101 7.90 -5.21 -11.01
CA LEU A 101 6.94 -5.07 -12.11
C LEU A 101 7.10 -3.68 -12.71
N THR A 102 7.99 -3.56 -13.68
CA THR A 102 8.15 -2.31 -14.43
C THR A 102 6.96 -2.08 -15.37
N PRO A 103 6.68 -0.82 -15.72
CA PRO A 103 5.82 -0.46 -16.86
C PRO A 103 6.15 -1.31 -18.09
N ARG A 104 5.12 -1.76 -18.81
CA ARG A 104 5.27 -2.30 -20.18
C ARG A 104 5.21 -1.16 -21.19
#